data_AF-A0A920J5A7-F1
#
_entry.id   AF-A0A920J5A7-F1
#
_cell.length_a   1.000
_cell.length_b   1.000
_cell.length_c   1.000
_cell.angle_alpha   90.00
_cell.angle_beta   90.00
_cell.angle_gamma   90.00
#
_symmetry.space_group_name_H-M   'P 1'
#
loop_
_entity.id
_entity.type
_entity.pdbx_description
1 polymer ?
#
loop_
_entity_poly.entity_id
_entity_poly.type
_entity_poly.pdbx_seq_one_letter_code
_entity_poly.pdbx_strand_id
1 'polypeptide(L)'
;MQQGLDDDLYHRVDEYSEIGAFSEEEKLAAELAERFVFDHGALKTDEAFWERMKLSFSDQQILELLSLIGFCLGVGRLLAVLDVANDCPVNLTADPGEDPSFYAHG
;
A
#
# COMPACT_ATOMS: atom_id res chain seq x y z
N MET A 1 5.24 -16.52 -11.13
CA MET A 1 6.12 -16.82 -9.99
C MET A 1 5.29 -16.64 -8.73
N GLN A 2 4.91 -17.73 -8.05
CA GLN A 2 4.20 -17.67 -6.79
C GLN A 2 5.25 -17.43 -5.71
N GLN A 3 5.36 -16.18 -5.27
CA GLN A 3 6.34 -15.73 -4.29
C GLN A 3 5.79 -16.01 -2.89
N GLY A 4 6.08 -17.19 -2.33
CA GLY A 4 6.20 -17.46 -0.88
C GLY A 4 5.01 -17.27 0.07
N LEU A 5 4.00 -16.47 -0.26
CA LEU A 5 2.81 -16.23 0.55
C LEU A 5 1.71 -17.21 0.15
N ASP A 6 1.30 -18.04 1.11
CA ASP A 6 0.07 -18.83 1.00
C ASP A 6 -1.15 -17.89 0.99
N ASP A 7 -2.23 -18.32 0.33
CA ASP A 7 -3.45 -17.51 0.18
C ASP A 7 -4.08 -17.20 1.55
N ASP A 8 -4.06 -18.18 2.47
CA ASP A 8 -4.50 -18.00 3.86
C ASP A 8 -3.66 -16.96 4.60
N LEU A 9 -2.34 -16.94 4.36
CA LEU A 9 -1.44 -15.98 4.99
C LEU A 9 -1.67 -14.55 4.48
N TYR A 10 -1.99 -14.40 3.20
CA TYR A 10 -2.34 -13.10 2.62
C TYR A 10 -3.63 -12.52 3.24
N HIS A 11 -4.64 -13.37 3.45
CA HIS A 11 -5.91 -12.95 4.04
C HIS A 11 -5.83 -12.58 5.52
N ARG A 12 -4.73 -12.91 6.18
CA ARG A 12 -4.51 -12.71 7.62
C ARG A 12 -3.31 -11.80 7.91
N VAL A 13 -2.91 -11.02 6.91
CA VAL A 13 -1.76 -10.11 7.04
C VAL A 13 -1.97 -9.01 8.08
N ASP A 14 -3.22 -8.66 8.37
CA ASP A 14 -3.60 -7.75 9.46
C ASP A 14 -3.40 -8.39 10.86
N GLU A 15 -3.44 -9.71 10.95
CA GLU A 15 -3.17 -10.47 12.17
C GLU A 15 -1.65 -10.74 12.38
N TYR A 16 -0.76 -9.98 11.74
CA TYR A 16 0.68 -10.25 11.71
C TYR A 16 1.33 -10.41 13.09
N SER A 17 0.80 -9.71 14.10
CA SER A 17 1.28 -9.77 15.47
C SER A 17 0.83 -11.01 16.25
N GLU A 18 -0.23 -11.69 15.81
CA GLU A 18 -0.94 -12.71 16.60
C GLU A 18 -0.68 -14.15 16.14
N ILE A 19 -0.56 -14.36 14.82
CA ILE A 19 -0.69 -15.69 14.23
C ILE A 19 0.60 -16.50 14.22
N GLY A 20 1.71 -15.90 14.65
CA GLY A 20 3.03 -16.54 14.73
C GLY A 20 3.60 -17.04 13.39
N ALA A 21 2.93 -16.75 12.27
CA ALA A 21 3.31 -17.21 10.93
C ALA A 21 4.37 -16.31 10.26
N PHE A 22 4.53 -15.08 10.74
CA PHE A 22 5.49 -14.12 10.24
C PHE A 22 6.80 -14.14 11.04
N SER A 23 7.92 -13.93 10.35
CA SER A 23 9.21 -13.69 10.99
C SER A 23 9.20 -12.38 11.79
N GLU A 24 10.19 -12.18 12.66
CA GLU A 24 10.31 -10.93 13.41
C GLU A 24 10.56 -9.74 12.48
N GLU A 25 11.33 -9.93 11.41
CA GLU A 25 11.55 -8.91 10.38
C GLU A 25 10.25 -8.54 9.64
N GLU A 26 9.44 -9.54 9.29
CA GLU A 26 8.14 -9.32 8.64
C GLU A 26 7.16 -8.58 9.55
N LYS A 27 7.12 -8.94 10.84
CA LYS A 27 6.32 -8.22 11.83
C LYS A 27 6.77 -6.78 12.01
N LEU A 28 8.08 -6.54 12.09
CA LEU A 28 8.62 -5.19 12.18
C LEU A 28 8.30 -4.34 10.95
N ALA A 29 8.34 -4.94 9.75
CA ALA A 29 7.96 -4.27 8.52
C ALA A 29 6.46 -3.94 8.47
N ALA A 30 5.60 -4.85 8.94
CA ALA A 30 4.16 -4.62 9.05
C ALA A 30 3.83 -3.54 10.10
N GLU A 31 4.46 -3.58 11.29
CA GLU A 31 4.33 -2.55 12.34
C GLU A 31 4.78 -1.19 11.81
N LEU A 32 5.89 -1.12 11.07
CA LEU A 32 6.35 0.11 10.44
C LEU A 32 5.32 0.67 9.45
N ALA A 33 4.76 -0.18 8.58
CA ALA A 33 3.79 0.23 7.59
C ALA A 33 2.51 0.76 8.24
N GLU A 34 1.97 0.05 9.23
CA GLU A 34 0.79 0.46 9.99
C GLU A 34 1.02 1.81 10.68
N ARG A 35 2.12 1.94 11.44
CA ARG A 35 2.45 3.17 12.16
C ARG A 35 2.77 4.33 11.21
N PHE A 36 3.39 4.07 10.05
CA PHE A 36 3.61 5.11 9.04
C PHE A 36 2.29 5.68 8.50
N VAL A 37 1.26 4.85 8.34
CA VAL A 37 -0.05 5.30 7.83
C VAL A 37 -0.84 6.03 8.91
N PHE A 38 -0.89 5.48 10.13
CA PHE A 38 -1.83 5.94 11.17
C PHE A 38 -1.20 6.84 12.25
N ASP A 39 0.11 6.74 12.50
CA ASP A 39 0.78 7.43 13.61
C ASP A 39 2.27 7.79 13.31
N HIS A 40 2.52 8.34 12.12
CA HIS A 40 3.87 8.72 11.69
C HIS A 40 4.51 9.80 12.57
N GLY A 41 3.69 10.59 13.27
CA GLY A 41 4.16 11.61 14.21
C GLY A 41 4.89 11.00 15.40
N ALA A 42 4.32 9.95 16.02
CA ALA A 42 4.94 9.28 17.16
C ALA A 42 6.21 8.50 16.78
N LEU A 43 6.27 7.96 15.55
CA LEU A 43 7.46 7.24 15.06
C LEU A 43 8.73 8.08 15.14
N LYS A 44 8.65 9.41 14.95
CA LYS A 44 9.83 10.27 14.96
C LYS A 44 10.63 10.21 16.27
N THR A 45 9.97 9.97 17.40
CA THR A 45 10.56 10.02 18.75
C THR A 45 10.61 8.66 19.43
N ASP A 46 10.22 7.57 18.75
CA ASP A 46 10.19 6.24 19.31
C ASP A 46 11.55 5.53 19.17
N GLU A 47 12.47 5.84 20.08
CA GLU A 47 13.82 5.25 20.08
C GLU A 47 13.78 3.72 20.22
N ALA A 48 12.89 3.18 21.07
CA ALA A 48 12.80 1.75 21.33
C ALA A 48 12.39 0.96 20.07
N PHE A 49 11.47 1.50 19.27
CA PHE A 49 11.12 0.93 17.98
C PHE A 49 12.29 0.98 16.99
N TRP A 50 12.98 2.11 16.87
CA TRP A 50 14.11 2.23 15.93
C TRP A 50 15.30 1.34 16.31
N GLU A 51 15.54 1.11 17.60
CA GLU A 51 16.54 0.14 18.04
C GLU A 51 16.16 -1.27 17.59
N ARG A 52 14.89 -1.69 17.73
CA ARG A 52 14.43 -2.99 17.18
C ARG A 52 14.61 -3.07 15.66
N MET A 53 14.24 -2.01 14.93
CA MET A 53 14.43 -1.95 13.48
C MET A 53 15.89 -2.12 13.08
N LYS A 54 16.82 -1.47 13.78
CA LYS A 54 18.26 -1.53 13.47
C LYS A 54 18.93 -2.86 13.84
N LEU A 55 18.31 -3.66 14.70
CA LEU A 55 18.77 -5.03 14.97
C LEU A 55 18.47 -5.98 13.79
N SER A 56 17.40 -5.70 13.03
CA SER A 56 16.93 -6.54 11.92
C SER A 56 17.28 -5.99 10.54
N PHE A 57 17.43 -4.68 10.40
CA PHE A 57 17.62 -4.00 9.13
C PHE A 57 18.77 -2.99 9.22
N SER A 58 19.56 -2.90 8.15
CA SER A 58 20.50 -1.79 7.97
C SER A 58 19.78 -0.46 7.72
N ASP A 59 20.46 0.66 7.96
CA ASP A 59 19.91 2.00 7.68
C ASP A 59 19.43 2.15 6.23
N GLN A 60 20.14 1.53 5.26
CA GLN A 60 19.73 1.52 3.87
C GLN A 60 18.41 0.74 3.67
N GLN A 61 18.30 -0.46 4.26
CA GLN A 61 17.07 -1.25 4.16
C GLN A 61 15.88 -0.54 4.82
N ILE A 62 16.10 0.17 5.93
CA ILE A 62 15.06 0.97 6.59
C ILE A 62 14.59 2.10 5.66
N LEU A 63 15.51 2.80 4.99
CA LEU A 63 15.16 3.85 4.03
C LEU A 63 14.39 3.28 2.83
N GLU A 64 14.84 2.16 2.28
CA GLU A 64 14.18 1.49 1.16
C GLU A 64 12.77 1.01 1.55
N LEU A 65 12.61 0.44 2.74
CA LEU A 65 11.33 -0.02 3.26
C LEU A 65 10.35 1.15 3.46
N LEU A 66 10.78 2.24 4.09
CA LEU A 66 9.97 3.47 4.22
C LEU A 66 9.58 4.05 2.86
N SER A 67 10.52 4.04 1.89
CA SER A 67 10.27 4.55 0.54
C SER A 67 9.23 3.70 -0.18
N LEU A 68 9.31 2.38 -0.05
CA LEU A 68 8.33 1.44 -0.61
C LEU A 68 6.94 1.63 0.02
N ILE A 69 6.87 1.73 1.35
CA ILE A 69 5.61 1.98 2.07
C ILE A 69 4.98 3.29 1.58
N GLY A 70 5.77 4.37 1.53
CA GLY A 70 5.31 5.68 1.05
C GLY A 70 4.82 5.65 -0.40
N PHE A 71 5.54 4.94 -1.28
CA PHE A 71 5.12 4.74 -2.67
C PHE A 71 3.79 3.99 -2.76
N CYS A 72 3.65 2.85 -2.09
CA CYS A 72 2.42 2.05 -2.10
C CYS A 72 1.21 2.85 -1.59
N LEU A 73 1.39 3.59 -0.48
CA LEU A 73 0.35 4.46 0.07
C LEU A 73 -0.03 5.59 -0.90
N GLY A 74 0.97 6.23 -1.51
CA GLY A 74 0.75 7.29 -2.49
C GLY A 74 -0.01 6.80 -3.72
N VAL A 75 0.42 5.68 -4.30
CA VAL A 75 -0.25 5.05 -5.45
C VAL A 75 -1.67 4.63 -5.11
N GLY A 76 -1.88 3.96 -3.96
CA GLY A 76 -3.23 3.58 -3.53
C GLY A 76 -4.18 4.77 -3.43
N ARG A 77 -3.70 5.90 -2.89
CA ARG A 77 -4.46 7.15 -2.83
C ARG A 77 -4.73 7.76 -4.21
N LEU A 78 -3.75 7.73 -5.12
CA LEU A 78 -3.94 8.19 -6.49
C LEU A 78 -5.02 7.37 -7.21
N LEU A 79 -4.98 6.04 -7.09
CA LEU A 79 -5.96 5.14 -7.71
C LEU A 79 -7.36 5.35 -7.14
N ALA A 80 -7.48 5.56 -5.82
CA ALA A 80 -8.75 5.87 -5.17
C ALA A 80 -9.33 7.22 -5.63
N VAL A 81 -8.48 8.25 -5.79
CA VAL A 81 -8.90 9.57 -6.30
C VAL A 81 -9.41 9.48 -7.74
N LEU A 82 -8.78 8.65 -8.56
CA LEU A 82 -9.17 8.46 -9.96
C LEU A 82 -10.31 7.46 -10.16
N ASP A 83 -10.81 6.84 -9.07
CA ASP A 83 -11.80 5.76 -9.10
C ASP A 83 -11.42 4.59 -10.05
N VAL A 84 -10.12 4.33 -10.18
CA VAL A 84 -9.58 3.28 -11.07
C VAL A 84 -9.62 1.90 -10.42
N ALA A 85 -9.65 1.85 -9.08
CA ALA A 85 -9.60 0.61 -8.32
C ALA A 85 -10.99 -0.01 -8.03
N ASN A 86 -12.07 0.64 -8.44
CA ASN A 86 -13.41 0.09 -8.31
C ASN A 86 -13.75 -0.66 -9.60
N ASP A 87 -14.02 -1.96 -9.51
CA ASP A 87 -14.52 -2.76 -10.64
C ASP A 87 -15.93 -2.30 -11.02
N CYS A 88 -15.99 -1.18 -11.72
CA CYS A 88 -17.02 -0.78 -12.66
C CYS A 88 -16.28 -0.21 -13.87
N PRO A 89 -16.57 -0.70 -15.09
CA PRO A 89 -15.85 -0.25 -16.27
C PRO A 89 -15.98 1.26 -16.36
N VAL A 90 -14.84 1.94 -16.48
CA VAL A 90 -14.80 3.29 -17.03
C VAL A 90 -15.42 3.21 -18.44
N ASN A 91 -16.73 3.41 -18.49
CA ASN A 91 -17.46 3.65 -19.71
C ASN A 91 -17.43 5.17 -19.90
N LEU A 92 -16.29 5.66 -20.35
CA LEU A 92 -16.08 7.05 -20.71
C LEU A 92 -16.82 7.33 -22.03
N THR A 93 -18.14 7.51 -21.93
CA THR A 93 -19.02 8.06 -22.98
C THR A 93 -19.31 7.12 -24.16
N ALA A 94 -20.53 7.18 -24.71
CA ALA A 94 -20.91 6.44 -25.91
C ALA A 94 -20.01 6.82 -27.09
N ASP A 95 -19.76 5.84 -27.97
CA ASP A 95 -19.06 6.02 -29.24
C ASP A 95 -19.63 7.27 -29.97
N PRO A 96 -18.79 8.26 -30.34
CA PRO A 96 -19.25 9.42 -31.11
C PRO A 96 -19.86 9.04 -32.48
N GLY A 97 -19.78 7.77 -32.90
CA GLY A 97 -20.54 7.21 -34.01
C GLY A 97 -22.06 7.11 -33.79
N GLU A 98 -22.57 7.17 -32.55
CA GLU A 98 -24.00 7.00 -32.24
C GLU A 98 -24.77 8.30 -31.97
N ASP A 99 -24.11 9.45 -31.81
CA ASP A 99 -24.79 10.75 -31.67
C ASP A 99 -24.24 11.83 -32.65
N PRO A 100 -24.87 12.00 -33.82
CA PRO A 100 -24.44 12.97 -34.82
C PRO A 100 -24.72 14.43 -34.43
N SER A 101 -25.33 14.71 -33.27
CA SER A 101 -25.60 16.08 -32.81
C SER A 101 -24.33 16.84 -32.38
N PHE A 102 -23.22 16.13 -32.15
CA PHE A 102 -21.95 16.73 -31.67
C PHE A 102 -21.29 17.69 -32.68
N TYR A 103 -21.62 17.60 -33.97
CA TYR A 103 -21.08 18.48 -35.02
C TYR A 103 -21.99 19.64 -35.42
N ALA A 104 -23.14 19.80 -34.76
CA ALA A 104 -24.16 20.77 -35.14
C ALA A 104 -24.17 22.03 -34.27
N HIS A 105 -23.02 22.67 -34.10
CA HIS A 105 -22.97 24.09 -33.72
C HIS A 105 -22.06 24.83 -34.69
N GLY A 106 -22.70 25.68 -35.50
CA GLY A 106 -22.06 26.53 -36.52
C GLY A 106 -21.39 27.77 -35.97
#